data_AF-A0A8B0STI2-F1
#
_entry.id   AF-A0A8B0STI2-F1
#
_cell.length_a   1.000
_cell.length_b   1.000
_cell.length_c   1.000
_cell.angle_alpha   90.00
_cell.angle_beta   90.00
_cell.angle_gamma   90.00
#
_symmetry.space_group_name_H-M   'P 1'
#
loop_
_entity.id
_entity.type
_entity.pdbx_description
1 polymer ?
#
loop_
_entity_poly.entity_id
_entity_poly.type
_entity_poly.pdbx_seq_one_letter_code
_entity_poly.pdbx_strand_id
1 'polypeptide(L)' 'MYPLTIGDHVKKGTPLIDITIPEWVEAQSEFLLLSGTGGTSTQIKGVLERLRLAGMPEEDIQRLRSTRTIQTRFYH' A
#
# COMPACT_ATOMS: atom_id res chain seq x y z
N MET A 1 21.85 -14.42 -1.52
CA MET A 1 21.38 -13.97 -2.84
C MET A 1 19.89 -14.25 -2.86
N TYR A 2 19.04 -13.22 -2.71
CA TYR A 2 17.58 -13.41 -2.63
C TYR A 2 16.95 -12.93 -3.93
N PRO A 3 16.38 -13.81 -4.77
CA PRO A 3 15.47 -13.37 -5.81
C PRO A 3 14.07 -13.30 -5.17
N LEU A 4 13.64 -12.11 -4.77
CA LEU A 4 12.20 -11.87 -4.60
C LEU A 4 11.65 -11.66 -6.01
N THR A 5 11.15 -12.73 -6.62
CA THR A 5 10.24 -12.63 -7.77
C THR A 5 8.91 -12.10 -7.27
N ILE A 6 8.67 -10.83 -7.57
CA ILE A 6 7.40 -10.11 -7.36
C ILE A 6 6.36 -10.73 -8.30
N GLY A 7 5.21 -11.15 -7.75
CA GLY A 7 4.09 -11.61 -8.58
C GLY A 7 3.18 -12.69 -8.01
N ASP A 8 3.22 -13.02 -6.70
CA ASP A 8 2.22 -13.96 -6.16
C ASP A 8 0.92 -13.22 -5.84
N HIS A 9 -0.09 -13.48 -6.65
CA HIS A 9 -1.44 -12.94 -6.55
C HIS A 9 -2.04 -13.22 -5.15
N VAL A 10 -2.11 -12.19 -4.31
CA VAL A 10 -2.84 -12.29 -3.02
C VAL A 10 -4.34 -12.38 -3.31
N LYS A 11 -4.91 -13.58 -3.16
CA LYS A 11 -6.34 -13.89 -3.42
C LYS A 11 -7.27 -13.40 -2.31
N LYS A 12 -8.47 -12.92 -2.71
CA LYS A 12 -9.68 -12.74 -1.86
C LYS A 12 -10.01 -14.05 -1.11
N GLY A 13 -10.07 -14.20 0.23
CA GLY A 13 -11.03 -13.65 1.22
C GLY A 13 -11.04 -14.57 2.46
N THR A 14 -9.89 -14.87 3.08
CA THR A 14 -9.82 -15.80 4.22
C THR A 14 -8.58 -15.51 5.10
N PRO A 15 -8.74 -15.35 6.42
CA PRO A 15 -7.66 -14.93 7.30
C PRO A 15 -6.74 -16.11 7.57
N LEU A 16 -5.51 -16.05 7.07
CA LEU A 16 -4.53 -17.13 7.28
C LEU A 16 -3.16 -16.65 7.80
N ILE A 17 -2.78 -15.37 7.64
CA ILE A 17 -1.43 -14.89 8.00
C ILE A 17 -1.36 -13.36 8.11
N ASP A 18 -0.58 -12.83 9.07
CA ASP A 18 -0.11 -11.43 9.10
C ASP A 18 0.85 -11.23 7.92
N ILE A 19 0.34 -10.76 6.78
CA ILE A 19 1.17 -10.52 5.59
C ILE A 19 1.60 -9.06 5.60
N THR A 20 2.89 -8.82 5.87
CA THR A 20 3.52 -7.54 5.53
C THR A 20 3.99 -7.59 4.09
N ILE A 21 3.41 -6.73 3.23
CA ILE A 21 3.80 -6.61 1.83
C ILE A 21 4.78 -5.43 1.69
N PRO A 22 6.08 -5.67 1.45
CA PRO A 22 7.10 -4.60 1.44
C PRO A 22 6.84 -3.52 0.37
N GLU A 23 6.37 -3.91 -0.82
CA GLU A 23 6.04 -2.97 -1.91
C GLU A 23 4.95 -1.96 -1.48
N TRP A 24 3.98 -2.38 -0.66
CA TRP A 24 2.95 -1.47 -0.16
C TRP A 24 3.51 -0.51 0.88
N VAL A 25 4.45 -0.96 1.73
CA VAL A 25 5.08 -0.09 2.74
C VAL A 25 5.86 1.04 2.05
N GLU A 26 6.56 0.73 0.96
CA GLU A 26 7.30 1.73 0.18
C GLU A 26 6.38 2.79 -0.42
N ALA A 27 5.33 2.36 -1.14
CA ALA A 27 4.37 3.28 -1.74
C ALA A 27 3.56 4.07 -0.70
N GLN A 28 3.21 3.47 0.45
CA GLN A 28 2.58 4.19 1.55
C GLN A 28 3.49 5.28 2.13
N SER A 29 4.78 4.98 2.30
CA SER A 29 5.77 5.96 2.77
C SER A 29 5.87 7.15 1.82
N GLU A 30 5.87 6.88 0.52
CA GLU A 30 5.89 7.93 -0.50
C GLU A 30 4.62 8.79 -0.48
N PHE A 31 3.44 8.18 -0.30
CA PHE A 31 2.19 8.91 -0.13
C PHE A 31 2.26 9.86 1.09
N LEU A 32 2.81 9.41 2.21
CA LEU A 32 2.96 10.24 3.41
C LEU A 32 3.96 11.36 3.21
N LEU A 33 5.08 11.09 2.54
CA LEU A 33 6.07 12.11 2.17
C LEU A 33 5.44 13.19 1.28
N LEU A 34 4.75 12.79 0.21
CA LEU A 34 4.05 13.73 -0.68
C LEU A 34 2.96 14.50 0.06
N SER A 35 2.20 13.82 0.92
CA SER A 35 1.13 14.47 1.70
C SER A 35 1.68 15.48 2.73
N GLY A 36 2.86 15.22 3.30
CA GLY A 36 3.50 16.10 4.28
C GLY A 36 4.30 17.24 3.65
N THR A 37 4.84 17.05 2.45
CA THR A 37 5.70 18.04 1.75
C THR A 37 4.95 18.92 0.75
N GLY A 38 3.64 18.72 0.58
CA GLY A 38 2.84 19.49 -0.38
C GLY A 38 2.94 18.97 -1.82
N GLY A 39 3.17 17.67 -1.99
CA GLY A 39 3.13 17.00 -3.28
C GLY A 39 1.83 17.28 -4.04
N THR A 40 1.93 17.36 -5.35
CA THR A 40 0.80 17.68 -6.22
C THR A 40 -0.27 16.59 -6.16
N SER A 41 -1.52 16.98 -6.40
CA SER A 41 -2.65 16.04 -6.46
C SER A 41 -2.44 14.91 -7.48
N THR A 42 -1.68 15.15 -8.55
CA THR A 42 -1.32 14.15 -9.56
C THR A 42 -0.29 13.16 -9.04
N GLN A 43 0.74 13.62 -8.32
CA GLN A 43 1.72 12.73 -7.66
C GLN A 43 1.02 11.82 -6.64
N ILE A 44 0.18 12.40 -5.78
CA ILE A 44 -0.59 11.64 -4.79
C ILE A 44 -1.46 10.57 -5.47
N LYS A 45 -2.21 10.94 -6.53
CA LYS A 45 -3.01 9.99 -7.31
C LYS A 45 -2.16 8.86 -7.90
N GLY A 46 -0.97 9.16 -8.43
CA GLY A 46 -0.07 8.16 -8.99
C GLY A 46 0.42 7.13 -7.98
N VAL A 47 0.66 7.55 -6.73
CA VAL A 47 1.01 6.62 -5.64
C VAL A 47 -0.18 5.74 -5.26
N LEU A 48 -1.38 6.33 -5.11
CA LEU A 48 -2.60 5.58 -4.78
C LEU A 48 -2.97 4.56 -5.87
N GLU A 49 -2.79 4.91 -7.14
CA GLU A 49 -3.00 4.00 -8.27
C GLU A 49 -2.02 2.82 -8.22
N ARG A 50 -0.74 3.07 -7.90
CA ARG A 50 0.23 1.98 -7.71
C ARG A 50 -0.16 1.05 -6.56
N LEU A 51 -0.60 1.59 -5.43
CA LEU A 51 -1.10 0.76 -4.31
C LEU A 51 -2.29 -0.10 -4.76
N ARG A 52 -3.22 0.46 -5.53
CA ARG A 52 -4.36 -0.29 -6.09
C ARG A 52 -3.92 -1.38 -7.06
N LEU A 53 -2.98 -1.09 -7.95
CA LEU A 53 -2.42 -2.06 -8.90
C LEU A 53 -1.62 -3.17 -8.22
N ALA A 54 -0.96 -2.84 -7.10
CA ALA A 54 -0.25 -3.78 -6.23
C ALA A 54 -1.21 -4.66 -5.40
N GLY A 55 -2.52 -4.44 -5.50
CA GLY A 55 -3.55 -5.25 -4.83
C GLY A 55 -3.95 -4.76 -3.43
N MET A 56 -3.50 -3.57 -3.01
CA MET A 56 -3.91 -3.00 -1.72
C MET A 56 -5.43 -2.74 -1.74
N PRO A 57 -6.19 -3.22 -0.75
CA PRO A 57 -7.63 -2.99 -0.67
C PRO A 57 -7.96 -1.49 -0.61
N GLU A 58 -9.04 -1.08 -1.26
CA GLU A 58 -9.44 0.34 -1.26
C GLU A 58 -9.75 0.86 0.14
N GLU A 59 -10.28 -0.01 1.03
CA GLU A 59 -10.52 0.32 2.44
C GLU A 59 -9.22 0.67 3.18
N ASP A 60 -8.13 -0.04 2.92
CA ASP A 60 -6.84 0.23 3.54
C ASP A 60 -6.17 1.46 2.92
N ILE A 61 -6.37 1.69 1.62
CA ILE A 61 -5.97 2.95 0.97
C ILE A 61 -6.71 4.14 1.61
N GLN A 62 -8.01 4.00 1.87
CA GLN A 62 -8.77 5.03 2.58
C GLN A 62 -8.29 5.22 4.02
N ARG A 63 -7.98 4.12 4.72
CA ARG A 63 -7.41 4.14 6.06
C ARG A 63 -6.07 4.88 6.08
N LEU A 64 -5.14 4.56 5.17
CA LEU A 64 -3.87 5.28 4.99
C LEU A 64 -4.09 6.79 4.82
N ARG A 65 -5.06 7.19 4.01
CA ARG A 65 -5.37 8.63 3.78
C ARG A 65 -5.92 9.30 5.04
N SER A 66 -6.75 8.60 5.81
CA SER A 66 -7.40 9.12 7.01
C SER A 66 -6.45 9.18 8.21
N THR A 67 -5.71 8.10 8.46
CA THR A 67 -4.81 8.00 9.62
C THR A 67 -3.45 8.63 9.36
N ARG A 68 -3.05 8.75 8.09
CA ARG A 68 -1.70 9.17 7.68
C ARG A 68 -0.61 8.31 8.33
N THR A 69 -0.87 7.01 8.46
CA THR A 69 0.07 6.03 9.00
C THR A 69 0.23 4.87 8.03
N ILE A 70 1.44 4.33 7.95
CA ILE A 70 1.72 3.11 7.20
C ILE A 70 0.92 1.97 7.81
N GLN A 71 0.13 1.30 6.99
CA GLN A 71 -0.56 0.07 7.29
C GLN A 71 0.38 -1.10 6.95
N THR A 72 0.71 -1.90 7.96
CA THR A 72 1.54 -3.11 7.82
C THR A 72 0.79 -4.39 8.16
N ARG A 73 -0.43 -4.23 8.71
CA ARG A 73 -1.32 -5.31 9.12
C ARG A 73 -2.60 -5.19 8.32
N PHE A 74 -2.79 -6.13 7.41
CA PHE A 74 -3.95 -6.22 6.55
C PHE A 74 -4.76 -7.42 7.01
N TYR A 75 -5.98 -7.18 7.46
CA TYR A 75 -6.91 -8.23 7.86
C TYR A 75 -7.81 -8.53 6.67
N HIS A 76 -7.90 -9.81 6.32
CA HIS A 76 -8.64 -10.28 5.16
C HIS A 76 -9.46 -11.52 5.48
#